data_AF-A0A958DK78-F1
#
_entry.id   AF-A0A958DK78-F1
#
_cell.length_a   1.000
_cell.length_b   1.000
_cell.length_c   1.000
_cell.angle_alpha   90.00
_cell.angle_beta   90.00
_cell.angle_gamma   90.00
#
_symmetry.space_group_name_H-M   'P 1'
#
loop_
_entity.id
_entity.type
_entity.pdbx_description
1 polymer ?
#
loop_
_entity_poly.entity_id
_entity_poly.type
_entity_poly.pdbx_seq_one_letter_code
_entity_poly.pdbx_strand_id
1 'polypeptide(L)' 'VTIPSRIKGRRVVLVDDVVTTGATLNECAWLLKSHEAVEVTALALATPLDITAEFGLRNDTNSEFGLRSAE' A
#
# COMPACT_ATOMS: atom_id res chain seq x y z
N VAL A 1 9.47 14.98 6.34
CA VAL A 1 9.46 16.36 5.79
C VAL A 1 10.33 17.24 6.69
N THR A 2 11.42 17.79 6.18
CA THR A 2 12.31 18.66 6.98
C THR A 2 11.97 20.15 6.84
N ILE A 3 11.11 20.51 5.88
CA ILE A 3 10.68 21.89 5.62
C ILE A 3 9.15 21.94 5.36
N PRO A 4 8.32 22.08 6.41
CA PRO A 4 6.86 22.01 6.29
C PRO A 4 6.24 23.07 5.36
N SER A 5 6.85 24.25 5.25
CA SER A 5 6.38 25.33 4.38
C SER A 5 6.38 24.97 2.88
N ARG A 6 7.02 23.87 2.50
CA ARG A 6 7.07 23.39 1.11
C ARG A 6 5.85 22.55 0.69
N ILE A 7 4.90 22.27 1.58
CA ILE A 7 3.77 21.37 1.28
C ILE A 7 2.57 22.11 0.68
N LYS A 8 2.22 23.29 1.22
CA LYS A 8 1.06 24.07 0.79
C LYS A 8 1.06 24.31 -0.72
N GLY A 9 -0.06 23.98 -1.37
CA GLY A 9 -0.25 24.22 -2.80
C GLY A 9 0.53 23.26 -3.72
N ARG A 10 1.17 22.21 -3.18
CA ARG A 10 2.00 21.29 -3.98
C ARG A 10 1.28 19.99 -4.31
N ARG A 11 1.65 19.44 -5.47
CA ARG A 11 1.39 18.03 -5.81
C ARG A 11 2.60 17.23 -5.36
N VAL A 12 2.38 16.20 -4.55
CA VAL A 12 3.44 15.43 -3.89
C VAL A 12 3.36 13.98 -4.36
N VAL A 13 4.51 13.39 -4.69
CA VAL A 13 4.64 11.95 -4.90
C VAL A 13 5.36 11.37 -3.69
N LEU A 14 4.70 10.45 -2.99
CA LEU A 14 5.30 9.60 -1.97
C LEU A 14 5.92 8.40 -2.68
N VAL A 15 7.20 8.16 -2.43
CA VAL A 15 7.94 7.04 -3.02
C VAL A 15 8.40 6.12 -1.91
N ASP A 16 8.10 4.84 -2.04
CA ASP A 16 8.58 3.78 -1.17
C ASP A 16 9.07 2.60 -2.01
N ASP A 17 9.77 1.65 -1.41
CA ASP A 17 10.16 0.42 -2.11
C ASP A 17 8.98 -0.57 -2.22
N VAL A 18 8.26 -0.79 -1.12
CA VAL A 18 7.16 -1.76 -0.99
C VAL A 18 5.95 -1.11 -0.34
N VAL A 19 4.77 -1.37 -0.90
CA VAL A 19 3.49 -1.13 -0.22
C VAL A 19 2.87 -2.45 0.22
N THR A 20 2.59 -2.61 1.51
CA THR A 20 1.85 -3.77 2.02
C THR A 20 0.36 -3.45 2.10
N THR A 21 -0.17 -3.10 3.28
CA THR A 21 -1.57 -2.71 3.45
C THR A 21 -1.86 -1.27 3.00
N GLY A 22 -0.82 -0.48 2.74
CA GLY A 22 -0.93 0.94 2.43
C GLY A 22 -1.13 1.85 3.64
N ALA A 23 -1.20 1.31 4.87
CA ALA A 23 -1.47 2.10 6.07
C ALA A 23 -0.48 3.27 6.26
N THR A 24 0.82 3.01 6.11
CA THR A 24 1.87 4.04 6.25
C THR A 24 1.73 5.15 5.20
N LEU A 25 1.52 4.78 3.93
CA LEU A 25 1.37 5.74 2.83
C LEU A 25 0.09 6.55 2.96
N ASN A 26 -1.01 5.93 3.43
CA ASN A 26 -2.27 6.60 3.71
C ASN A 26 -2.14 7.63 4.83
N GLU A 27 -1.48 7.29 5.93
CA GLU A 27 -1.26 8.23 7.03
C GLU A 27 -0.38 9.41 6.58
N CYS A 28 0.68 9.14 5.80
CA CYS A 28 1.51 10.18 5.21
C CYS A 28 0.72 11.08 4.26
N ALA A 29 -0.12 10.49 3.40
CA ALA A 29 -0.95 11.24 2.47
C ALA A 29 -1.98 12.10 3.21
N TRP A 30 -2.62 11.56 4.24
CA TRP A 30 -3.54 12.31 5.10
C TRP A 30 -2.86 13.50 5.77
N LEU A 31 -1.65 13.31 6.32
CA LEU A 31 -0.88 14.38 6.92
C LEU A 31 -0.51 15.46 5.90
N LEU A 32 -0.04 15.08 4.71
CA LEU A 32 0.29 16.03 3.64
C LEU A 32 -0.92 16.81 3.14
N LYS A 33 -2.07 16.14 2.99
CA LYS A 33 -3.34 16.77 2.61
C LYS A 33 -3.85 17.72 3.70
N SER A 34 -3.71 17.36 4.97
CA SER A 34 -4.03 18.23 6.11
C SER A 34 -3.16 19.50 6.15
N HIS A 35 -2.01 19.49 5.48
CA HIS A 35 -1.12 20.64 5.28
C HIS A 35 -1.26 21.26 3.87
N GLU A 36 -2.45 21.14 3.27
CA GLU A 36 -2.86 21.80 2.02
C GLU A 36 -2.05 21.36 0.79
N ALA A 37 -1.56 20.12 0.74
CA ALA A 37 -1.13 19.52 -0.51
C ALA A 37 -2.33 19.42 -1.48
N VAL A 38 -2.13 19.87 -2.72
CA VAL A 38 -3.15 19.83 -3.79
C VAL A 38 -3.45 18.39 -4.18
N GLU A 39 -2.42 17.55 -4.25
CA GLU A 39 -2.49 16.17 -4.67
C GLU A 39 -1.42 15.36 -3.96
N VAL A 40 -1.73 14.10 -3.64
CA VAL A 40 -0.75 13.15 -3.13
C VAL A 40 -0.94 11.85 -3.89
N THR A 41 0.13 11.40 -4.56
CA THR A 41 0.19 10.12 -5.27
C THR A 41 1.20 9.24 -4.55
N ALA A 42 0.90 7.97 -4.34
CA ALA A 42 1.86 7.00 -3.81
C ALA A 42 2.40 6.11 -4.94
N LEU A 43 3.70 5.89 -4.95
CA LEU A 43 4.39 4.99 -5.86
C LEU A 43 5.27 4.03 -5.03
N ALA A 44 5.09 2.74 -5.25
CA ALA A 44 5.95 1.70 -4.71
C ALA A 44 6.36 0.75 -5.84
N LEU A 45 7.53 0.12 -5.70
CA LEU A 45 8.06 -0.81 -6.70
C LEU A 45 7.44 -2.21 -6.55
N ALA A 46 6.97 -2.57 -5.37
CA ALA A 46 6.42 -3.89 -5.10
C ALA A 46 5.24 -3.86 -4.11
N THR A 47 4.45 -4.92 -4.17
CA THR A 47 3.34 -5.24 -3.27
C THR A 47 3.36 -6.73 -2.95
N PRO A 48 2.92 -7.17 -1.75
CA PRO A 48 2.73 -8.58 -1.46
C PRO A 48 1.82 -9.25 -2.48
N LEU A 49 2.13 -10.52 -2.75
CA LEU A 49 1.24 -11.40 -3.50
C LEU A 49 0.05 -11.76 -2.61
N ASP A 50 -1.17 -11.58 -3.10
CA ASP A 50 -2.34 -12.15 -2.43
C ASP A 50 -2.52 -13.59 -2.89
N ILE A 51 -1.86 -14.50 -2.16
CA ILE A 51 -1.90 -15.94 -2.45
C ILE A 51 -3.34 -16.48 -2.35
N THR A 52 -4.19 -15.90 -1.50
CA THR A 52 -5.58 -16.35 -1.36
C THR A 52 -6.42 -16.01 -2.58
N ALA A 53 -6.25 -14.81 -3.13
CA ALA A 53 -6.91 -14.39 -4.36
C ALA A 53 -6.35 -15.12 -5.59
N GLU A 54 -5.05 -15.40 -5.63
CA GLU A 54 -4.37 -15.92 -6.82
C GLU A 54 -4.51 -17.44 -6.99
N PHE A 55 -4.49 -18.19 -5.89
CA PHE A 55 -4.61 -19.65 -5.90
C PHE A 55 -5.96 -20.15 -5.37
N GLY A 56 -6.90 -19.24 -5.09
CA GLY A 56 -8.20 -19.58 -4.54
C GLY A 56 -8.13 -20.31 -3.20
N LEU A 57 -7.05 -20.11 -2.44
CA LEU A 57 -6.89 -20.76 -1.14
C LEU A 57 -7.94 -20.22 -0.18
N ARG A 58 -8.81 -21.11 0.28
CA ARG A 58 -9.73 -20.80 1.37
C ARG A 58 -8.96 -20.77 2.68
N ASN A 59 -9.23 -19.76 3.51
CA ASN A 59 -8.80 -19.74 4.91
C ASN A 59 -9.66 -20.71 5.71
N ASP A 60 -9.49 -22.00 5.45
CA ASP A 60 -10.11 -23.09 6.20
C ASP A 60 -9.20 -23.35 7.39
N THR A 61 -9.47 -22.71 8.54
CA THR A 61 -8.66 -22.85 9.77
C THR A 61 -8.66 -24.26 10.39
N ASN A 62 -9.19 -25.28 9.69
CA ASN A 62 -9.40 -26.63 10.21
C ASN A 62 -9.01 -27.80 9.27
N SER A 63 -8.26 -27.59 8.19
CA SER A 63 -7.72 -28.75 7.43
C SER A 63 -6.39 -28.45 6.76
N GLU A 64 -5.50 -29.44 6.84
CA GLU A 64 -4.14 -29.44 6.28
C GLU A 64 -4.06 -28.83 4.87
N PHE A 65 -3.02 -28.01 4.69
CA PHE A 65 -2.62 -27.37 3.44
C PHE A 65 -2.45 -28.40 2.32
N GLY A 66 -3.49 -28.57 1.49
CA GLY A 66 -3.47 -29.42 0.31
C GLY A 66 -3.38 -28.59 -0.97
N LEU A 67 -2.18 -28.34 -1.47
CA LEU A 67 -1.99 -27.84 -2.84
C LEU A 67 -2.34 -28.96 -3.82
N ARG A 68 -3.51 -28.88 -4.47
CA ARG A 68 -3.76 -29.67 -5.67
C ARG A 68 -3.19 -28.90 -6.86
N SER A 69 -2.19 -29.51 -7.52
CA SER A 69 -1.74 -29.06 -8.85
C SER A 69 -2.94 -29.07 -9.80
N ALA A 70 -3.17 -27.94 -10.45
CA ALA A 70 -4.08 -27.87 -11.59
C ALA A 70 -3.36 -28.51 -12.79
N GLU A 71 -3.94 -29.57 -13.33
CA GLU A 71 -3.74 -29.99 -14.72
C GLU A 71 -4.40 -28.99 -15.68
#